data_AF-A0A8T5UVP4-F1
#
_entry.id   AF-A0A8T5UVP4-F1
#
_cell.length_a   1.000
_cell.length_b   1.000
_cell.length_c   1.000
_cell.angle_alpha   90.00
_cell.angle_beta   90.00
_cell.angle_gamma   90.00
#
_symmetry.space_group_name_H-M   'P 1'
#
loop_
_entity.id
_entity.type
_entity.pdbx_description
1 polymer ?
#
loop_
_entity_poly.entity_id
_entity_poly.type
_entity_poly.pdbx_seq_one_letter_code
_entity_poly.pdbx_strand_id
1 'polypeptide(L)'
;MIENKIKTLRQAAKVSTMQESDEIWCVIAGNEEMVNNIAYAAITDKERVKILCREHITSKESFVTKKFDFILLHGDINKVRDLSLMCKDNGGAYLKIAPYYVLNEPNLILSVGPENSIKKFMGDCEKARLKVNFLIEDKTTGFIETDVYITNKLPEFIRTTIDPLFKMADVALSTILISAEEETIPKIKEIAKVNKIFVIEFNKILKEE
;
A
#
# COMPACT_ATOMS: atom_id res chain seq x y z
N MET A 1 39.91 25.00 28.69
CA MET A 1 38.50 25.48 28.71
C MET A 1 37.81 25.43 27.34
N ILE A 2 38.52 25.67 26.22
CA ILE A 2 37.98 25.54 24.85
C ILE A 2 37.68 24.07 24.49
N GLU A 3 38.52 23.14 24.94
CA GLU A 3 38.41 21.71 24.64
C GLU A 3 37.15 21.05 25.23
N ASN A 4 36.74 21.45 26.44
CA ASN A 4 35.47 21.01 27.03
C ASN A 4 34.28 21.56 26.24
N LYS A 5 34.31 22.82 25.79
CA LYS A 5 33.24 23.39 24.94
C LYS A 5 33.16 22.68 23.58
N ILE A 6 34.29 22.32 22.97
CA ILE A 6 34.33 21.54 21.73
C ILE A 6 33.80 20.11 21.96
N LYS A 7 34.13 19.50 23.11
CA LYS A 7 33.62 18.17 23.47
C LYS A 7 32.12 18.19 23.73
N THR A 8 31.61 19.20 24.43
CA THR A 8 30.17 19.41 24.63
C THR A 8 29.46 19.75 23.33
N LEU A 9 30.05 20.55 22.44
CA LEU A 9 29.50 20.81 21.10
C LEU A 9 29.51 19.57 20.21
N ARG A 10 30.55 18.72 20.28
CA ARG A 10 30.58 17.43 19.58
C ARG A 10 29.60 16.42 20.17
N GLN A 11 29.36 16.47 21.48
CA GLN A 11 28.40 15.61 22.17
C GLN A 11 26.97 16.08 21.90
N ALA A 12 26.72 17.39 21.90
CA ALA A 12 25.47 17.99 21.45
C ALA A 12 25.22 17.77 19.96
N ALA A 13 26.26 17.79 19.11
CA ALA A 13 26.17 17.43 17.69
C ALA A 13 25.90 15.93 17.51
N LYS A 14 26.49 15.05 18.33
CA LYS A 14 26.19 13.61 18.35
C LYS A 14 24.76 13.31 18.79
N VAL A 15 24.25 14.10 19.74
CA VAL A 15 22.88 14.01 20.24
C VAL A 15 21.89 14.68 19.28
N SER A 16 22.31 15.67 18.49
CA SER A 16 21.48 16.30 17.44
C SER A 16 21.53 15.57 16.09
N THR A 17 22.50 14.70 15.84
CA THR A 17 22.47 13.75 14.70
C THR A 17 21.56 12.56 14.93
N MET A 18 21.10 12.36 16.16
CA MET A 18 19.90 11.58 16.46
C MET A 18 18.75 12.59 16.63
N GLN A 19 18.38 13.28 15.55
CA GLN A 19 16.98 13.60 15.42
C GLN A 19 16.29 12.24 15.49
N GLU A 20 15.48 12.00 16.54
CA GLU A 20 14.37 11.07 16.42
C GLU A 20 13.66 11.51 15.14
N SER A 21 13.98 10.87 14.02
CA SER A 21 13.21 11.12 12.83
C SER A 21 11.86 10.52 13.14
N ASP A 22 10.81 11.31 12.93
CA ASP A 22 9.46 10.78 13.03
C ASP A 22 9.40 9.59 12.07
N GLU A 23 9.43 8.38 12.61
CA GLU A 23 9.25 7.18 11.81
C GLU A 23 7.78 7.11 11.41
N ILE A 24 7.56 6.79 10.15
CA ILE A 24 6.21 6.65 9.60
C ILE A 24 6.12 5.35 8.84
N TRP A 25 4.91 4.83 8.75
CA TRP A 25 4.63 3.71 7.87
C TRP A 25 4.19 4.23 6.51
N CYS A 26 4.51 3.48 5.47
CA CYS A 26 4.03 3.77 4.14
C CYS A 26 3.67 2.50 3.40
N VAL A 27 2.48 2.51 2.87
CA VAL A 27 1.97 1.49 1.98
C VAL A 27 2.20 1.96 0.56
N ILE A 28 2.68 1.08 -0.30
CA ILE A 28 2.82 1.32 -1.73
C ILE A 28 2.15 0.16 -2.47
N ALA A 29 1.35 0.49 -3.49
CA ALA A 29 0.68 -0.48 -4.34
C ALA A 29 0.72 -0.05 -5.81
N GLY A 30 0.91 -1.02 -6.72
CA GLY A 30 0.87 -0.80 -8.16
C GLY A 30 1.52 -1.94 -8.94
N ASN A 31 2.04 -1.64 -10.13
CA ASN A 31 2.66 -2.65 -10.99
C ASN A 31 3.94 -3.23 -10.38
N GLU A 32 4.22 -4.49 -10.72
CA GLU A 32 5.34 -5.26 -10.18
C GLU A 32 6.69 -4.54 -10.39
N GLU A 33 6.95 -4.02 -11.60
CA GLU A 33 8.19 -3.30 -11.91
C GLU A 33 8.39 -2.07 -11.01
N MET A 34 7.34 -1.29 -10.80
CA MET A 34 7.39 -0.10 -9.94
C MET A 34 7.64 -0.49 -8.49
N VAL A 35 6.95 -1.51 -7.96
CA VAL A 35 7.16 -1.97 -6.58
C VAL A 35 8.55 -2.60 -6.41
N ASN A 36 9.09 -3.28 -7.44
CA ASN A 36 10.47 -3.78 -7.44
C ASN A 36 11.49 -2.64 -7.31
N ASN A 37 11.29 -1.52 -8.02
CA ASN A 37 12.18 -0.35 -7.92
C ASN A 37 12.16 0.25 -6.51
N ILE A 38 10.97 0.37 -5.90
CA ILE A 38 10.83 0.81 -4.52
C ILE A 38 11.50 -0.16 -3.54
N ALA A 39 11.27 -1.47 -3.70
CA ALA A 39 11.88 -2.49 -2.84
C ALA A 39 13.40 -2.44 -2.91
N TYR A 40 13.98 -2.31 -4.11
CA TYR A 40 15.41 -2.14 -4.31
C TYR A 40 15.94 -0.89 -3.60
N ALA A 41 15.27 0.26 -3.77
CA ALA A 41 15.65 1.51 -3.13
C ALA A 41 15.54 1.48 -1.59
N ALA A 42 14.59 0.70 -1.05
CA ALA A 42 14.45 0.45 0.38
C ALA A 42 15.56 -0.46 0.92
N ILE A 43 15.84 -1.58 0.24
CA ILE A 43 16.91 -2.52 0.62
C ILE A 43 18.29 -1.86 0.59
N THR A 44 18.52 -0.99 -0.40
CA THR A 44 19.79 -0.26 -0.53
C THR A 44 20.01 0.73 0.63
N ASP A 45 18.95 1.18 1.28
CA ASP A 45 18.98 2.17 2.36
C ASP A 45 18.34 1.63 3.66
N LYS A 46 18.66 0.36 3.97
CA LYS A 46 18.07 -0.41 5.09
C LYS A 46 18.24 0.22 6.48
N GLU A 47 19.21 1.12 6.62
CA GLU A 47 19.46 1.85 7.88
C GLU A 47 18.40 2.94 8.12
N ARG A 48 17.67 3.35 7.07
CA ARG A 48 16.67 4.42 7.13
C ARG A 48 15.24 3.94 6.91
N VAL A 49 15.06 2.78 6.28
CA VAL A 49 13.73 2.21 6.01
C VAL A 49 13.79 0.68 5.97
N LYS A 50 12.77 0.03 6.52
CA LYS A 50 12.58 -1.41 6.52
C LYS A 50 11.33 -1.78 5.73
N ILE A 51 11.40 -2.92 5.05
CA ILE A 51 10.23 -3.56 4.44
C ILE A 51 9.63 -4.48 5.50
N LEU A 52 8.39 -4.20 5.92
CA LEU A 52 7.68 -5.02 6.90
C LEU A 52 6.95 -6.19 6.24
N CYS A 53 6.36 -5.95 5.06
CA CYS A 53 5.60 -6.95 4.34
C CYS A 53 5.60 -6.62 2.85
N ARG A 54 5.54 -7.66 2.02
CA ARG A 54 5.37 -7.55 0.57
C ARG A 54 4.49 -8.69 0.07
N GLU A 55 3.53 -8.37 -0.79
CA GLU A 55 2.58 -9.33 -1.34
C GLU A 55 2.42 -9.12 -2.85
N HIS A 56 2.23 -10.21 -3.58
CA HIS A 56 1.83 -10.19 -4.99
C HIS A 56 0.38 -10.62 -5.11
N ILE A 57 -0.48 -9.75 -5.60
CA ILE A 57 -1.92 -9.97 -5.64
C ILE A 57 -2.34 -10.24 -7.08
N THR A 58 -3.00 -11.39 -7.27
CA THR A 58 -3.67 -11.75 -8.51
C THR A 58 -5.17 -11.91 -8.26
N SER A 59 -5.99 -11.11 -8.94
CA SER A 59 -7.45 -11.18 -8.82
C SER A 59 -8.10 -11.47 -10.17
N LYS A 60 -8.90 -12.54 -10.24
CA LYS A 60 -9.63 -12.93 -11.46
C LYS A 60 -11.03 -12.37 -11.42
N GLU A 61 -11.42 -11.61 -12.43
CA GLU A 61 -12.75 -11.03 -12.56
C GLU A 61 -13.28 -11.14 -14.00
N SER A 62 -14.44 -11.81 -14.15
CA SER A 62 -15.01 -12.15 -15.45
C SER A 62 -13.95 -12.78 -16.34
N PHE A 63 -13.47 -12.09 -17.38
CA PHE A 63 -12.46 -12.59 -18.33
C PHE A 63 -11.06 -11.99 -18.15
N VAL A 64 -10.88 -11.16 -17.12
CA VAL A 64 -9.68 -10.38 -16.85
C VAL A 64 -9.01 -10.87 -15.57
N THR A 65 -7.68 -10.93 -15.59
CA THR A 65 -6.83 -11.13 -14.43
C THR A 65 -6.13 -9.81 -14.14
N LYS A 66 -6.38 -9.25 -12.98
CA LYS A 66 -5.74 -8.03 -12.48
C LYS A 66 -4.56 -8.43 -11.61
N LYS A 67 -3.40 -7.83 -11.85
CA LYS A 67 -2.18 -8.11 -11.09
C LYS A 67 -1.63 -6.81 -10.52
N PHE A 68 -1.22 -6.86 -9.26
CA PHE A 68 -0.53 -5.76 -8.63
C PHE A 68 0.29 -6.25 -7.45
N ASP A 69 1.32 -5.51 -7.13
CA ASP A 69 2.16 -5.71 -5.97
C ASP A 69 1.79 -4.72 -4.87
N PHE A 70 2.04 -5.16 -3.65
CA PHE A 70 1.86 -4.41 -2.42
C PHE A 70 3.14 -4.48 -1.61
N ILE A 71 3.57 -3.36 -1.04
CA ILE A 71 4.68 -3.31 -0.09
C ILE A 71 4.35 -2.36 1.06
N LEU A 72 4.66 -2.80 2.28
CA LEU A 72 4.58 -2.01 3.49
C LEU A 72 5.99 -1.70 4.00
N LEU A 73 6.23 -0.41 4.23
CA LEU A 73 7.49 0.15 4.68
C LEU A 73 7.32 0.83 6.04
N HIS A 74 8.40 0.85 6.82
CA HIS A 74 8.52 1.63 8.06
C HIS A 74 9.91 2.25 8.16
N GLY A 75 9.98 3.54 8.52
CA GLY A 75 11.25 4.21 8.79
C GLY A 75 11.17 5.72 8.65
N ASP A 76 12.33 6.33 8.45
CA ASP A 76 12.53 7.78 8.42
C ASP A 76 11.58 8.49 7.44
N ILE A 77 10.88 9.52 7.93
CA ILE A 77 9.91 10.30 7.16
C ILE A 77 10.46 10.85 5.85
N ASN A 78 11.73 11.28 5.82
CA ASN A 78 12.31 11.83 4.61
C ASN A 78 12.54 10.72 3.58
N LYS A 79 13.10 9.59 3.99
CA LYS A 79 13.29 8.44 3.10
C LYS A 79 11.96 7.89 2.59
N VAL A 80 10.97 7.74 3.47
CA VAL A 80 9.63 7.31 3.09
C VAL A 80 8.99 8.30 2.12
N ARG A 81 9.19 9.61 2.32
CA ARG A 81 8.71 10.65 1.39
C ARG A 81 9.33 10.50 0.01
N ASP A 82 10.63 10.27 -0.09
CA ASP A 82 11.32 10.08 -1.37
C ASP A 82 10.78 8.86 -2.12
N LEU A 83 10.60 7.73 -1.42
CA LEU A 83 10.02 6.51 -1.99
C LEU A 83 8.56 6.72 -2.42
N SER A 84 7.78 7.49 -1.65
CA SER A 84 6.40 7.82 -2.00
C SER A 84 6.30 8.66 -3.27
N LEU A 85 7.21 9.64 -3.44
CA LEU A 85 7.28 10.45 -4.66
C LEU A 85 7.65 9.58 -5.87
N MET A 86 8.67 8.74 -5.71
CA MET A 86 9.06 7.76 -6.73
C MET A 86 7.90 6.83 -7.11
N CYS A 87 7.10 6.39 -6.14
CA CYS A 87 5.90 5.60 -6.40
C CYS A 87 4.90 6.37 -7.27
N LYS A 88 4.60 7.62 -6.91
CA LYS A 88 3.61 8.46 -7.62
C LYS A 88 4.04 8.79 -9.05
N ASP A 89 5.32 9.10 -9.24
CA ASP A 89 5.91 9.41 -10.54
C ASP A 89 5.87 8.20 -11.48
N ASN A 90 5.91 6.98 -10.93
CA ASN A 90 5.83 5.72 -11.68
C ASN A 90 4.40 5.12 -11.70
N GLY A 91 3.37 5.93 -11.45
CA GLY A 91 1.98 5.51 -11.62
C GLY A 91 1.36 4.77 -10.43
N GLY A 92 2.06 4.60 -9.31
CA GLY A 92 1.59 3.87 -8.14
C GLY A 92 0.66 4.66 -7.22
N ALA A 93 0.05 3.95 -6.27
CA ALA A 93 -0.63 4.52 -5.11
C ALA A 93 0.27 4.38 -3.88
N TYR A 94 0.27 5.39 -3.02
CA TYR A 94 0.93 5.29 -1.73
C TYR A 94 0.11 5.93 -0.62
N LEU A 95 0.18 5.36 0.58
CA LEU A 95 -0.53 5.87 1.75
C LEU A 95 0.45 5.94 2.92
N LYS A 96 0.70 7.16 3.39
CA LYS A 96 1.54 7.41 4.58
C LYS A 96 0.67 7.35 5.82
N ILE A 97 1.03 6.48 6.75
CA ILE A 97 0.33 6.29 8.01
C ILE A 97 1.19 6.91 9.10
N ALA A 98 0.73 8.05 9.62
CA ALA A 98 1.38 8.72 10.72
C ALA A 98 1.16 7.96 12.04
N PRO A 99 2.09 8.06 13.02
CA PRO A 99 1.94 7.48 14.35
C PRO A 99 0.62 7.84 15.04
N TYR A 100 0.08 9.03 14.76
CA TYR A 100 -1.23 9.44 15.27
C TYR A 100 -2.33 8.40 15.00
N TYR A 101 -2.45 7.85 13.79
CA TYR A 101 -3.49 6.85 13.50
C TYR A 101 -3.27 5.58 14.31
N VAL A 102 -2.03 5.12 14.39
CA VAL A 102 -1.66 3.90 15.11
C VAL A 102 -1.98 4.00 16.61
N LEU A 103 -1.79 5.19 17.18
CA LEU A 103 -1.99 5.43 18.61
C LEU A 103 -3.46 5.68 18.98
N ASN A 104 -4.25 6.25 18.07
CA ASN A 104 -5.60 6.75 18.39
C ASN A 104 -6.73 5.95 17.74
N GLU A 105 -6.47 5.14 16.73
CA GLU A 105 -7.49 4.39 16.00
C GLU A 105 -7.46 2.90 16.37
N PRO A 106 -8.62 2.30 16.69
CA PRO A 106 -8.69 0.87 16.97
C PRO A 106 -8.58 0.05 15.69
N ASN A 107 -7.82 -1.04 15.75
CA ASN A 107 -7.75 -2.09 14.72
C ASN A 107 -7.73 -1.54 13.28
N LEU A 108 -6.63 -0.90 12.92
CA LEU A 108 -6.41 -0.42 11.58
C LEU A 108 -6.41 -1.59 10.58
N ILE A 109 -7.17 -1.41 9.53
CA ILE A 109 -7.28 -2.33 8.41
C ILE A 109 -6.89 -1.57 7.15
N LEU A 110 -5.95 -2.13 6.42
CA LEU A 110 -5.50 -1.60 5.14
C LEU A 110 -6.10 -2.46 4.03
N SER A 111 -6.74 -1.79 3.06
CA SER A 111 -7.43 -2.45 1.97
C SER A 111 -6.96 -1.91 0.63
N VAL A 112 -6.62 -2.80 -0.30
CA VAL A 112 -6.12 -2.46 -1.64
C VAL A 112 -6.89 -3.22 -2.69
N GLY A 113 -7.37 -2.52 -3.70
CA GLY A 113 -8.03 -3.15 -4.83
C GLY A 113 -8.45 -2.14 -5.90
N PRO A 114 -9.09 -2.60 -6.98
CA PRO A 114 -9.64 -1.72 -8.00
C PRO A 114 -10.60 -0.70 -7.39
N GLU A 115 -10.57 0.54 -7.85
CA GLU A 115 -11.39 1.63 -7.28
C GLU A 115 -12.88 1.27 -7.18
N ASN A 116 -13.45 0.65 -8.22
CA ASN A 116 -14.85 0.24 -8.22
C ASN A 116 -15.14 -0.87 -7.19
N SER A 117 -14.19 -1.78 -6.98
CA SER A 117 -14.30 -2.81 -5.95
C SER A 117 -14.27 -2.18 -4.56
N ILE A 118 -13.35 -1.26 -4.31
CA ILE A 118 -13.24 -0.53 -3.04
C ILE A 118 -14.52 0.24 -2.73
N LYS A 119 -15.07 0.98 -3.70
CA LYS A 119 -16.36 1.68 -3.55
C LYS A 119 -17.49 0.72 -3.18
N LYS A 120 -17.58 -0.41 -3.87
CA LYS A 120 -18.60 -1.43 -3.60
C LYS A 120 -18.42 -2.04 -2.21
N PHE A 121 -17.19 -2.33 -1.80
CA PHE A 121 -16.87 -2.82 -0.46
C PHE A 121 -17.29 -1.85 0.65
N MET A 122 -16.99 -0.56 0.50
CA MET A 122 -17.44 0.44 1.47
C MET A 122 -18.98 0.51 1.53
N GLY A 123 -19.64 0.47 0.37
CA GLY A 123 -21.11 0.43 0.32
C GLY A 123 -21.71 -0.85 0.92
N ASP A 124 -21.06 -2.00 0.74
CA ASP A 124 -21.53 -3.26 1.34
C ASP A 124 -21.29 -3.31 2.85
N CYS A 125 -20.21 -2.69 3.35
CA CYS A 125 -20.00 -2.50 4.80
C CYS A 125 -21.09 -1.61 5.41
N GLU A 126 -21.45 -0.52 4.73
CA GLU A 126 -22.51 0.41 5.14
C GLU A 126 -23.90 -0.27 5.14
N LYS A 127 -24.25 -1.02 4.09
CA LYS A 127 -25.47 -1.85 4.03
C LYS A 127 -25.55 -2.89 5.15
N ALA A 128 -24.41 -3.48 5.51
CA ALA A 128 -24.31 -4.44 6.61
C ALA A 128 -24.31 -3.75 7.99
N ARG A 129 -24.40 -2.42 8.05
CA ARG A 129 -24.39 -1.59 9.26
C ARG A 129 -23.15 -1.83 10.12
N LEU A 130 -22.02 -2.10 9.48
CA LEU A 130 -20.74 -2.21 10.16
C LEU A 130 -20.23 -0.82 10.53
N LYS A 131 -19.80 -0.64 11.77
CA LYS A 131 -19.13 0.58 12.20
C LYS A 131 -17.69 0.56 11.69
N VAL A 132 -17.49 1.22 10.55
CA VAL A 132 -16.17 1.39 9.93
C VAL A 132 -15.91 2.88 9.80
N ASN A 133 -14.76 3.34 10.30
CA ASN A 133 -14.31 4.71 10.09
C ASN A 133 -13.31 4.73 8.94
N PHE A 134 -13.60 5.52 7.92
CA PHE A 134 -12.66 5.79 6.85
C PHE A 134 -11.67 6.86 7.30
N LEU A 135 -10.37 6.59 7.14
CA LEU A 135 -9.32 7.49 7.62
C LEU A 135 -8.66 8.22 6.46
N ILE A 136 -8.04 7.48 5.54
CA ILE A 136 -7.28 8.03 4.41
C ILE A 136 -7.33 7.10 3.21
N GLU A 137 -7.19 7.67 2.00
CA GLU A 137 -7.13 6.97 0.72
C GLU A 137 -6.06 7.60 -0.18
N ASP A 138 -5.40 6.78 -0.99
CA ASP A 138 -4.72 7.22 -2.20
C ASP A 138 -5.04 6.28 -3.37
N LYS A 139 -4.88 6.81 -4.59
CA LYS A 139 -5.14 6.08 -5.83
C LYS A 139 -3.94 6.11 -6.74
N THR A 140 -3.83 5.08 -7.58
CA THR A 140 -2.78 5.03 -8.61
C THR A 140 -2.97 6.20 -9.57
N THR A 141 -1.86 6.80 -9.99
CA THR A 141 -1.84 7.81 -11.06
C THR A 141 -1.73 7.17 -12.44
N GLY A 142 -1.29 5.90 -12.51
CA GLY A 142 -1.32 5.06 -13.70
C GLY A 142 -2.32 3.90 -13.58
N PHE A 143 -2.46 3.15 -14.66
CA PHE A 143 -3.25 1.93 -14.70
C PHE A 143 -2.39 0.71 -14.36
N ILE A 144 -3.03 -0.28 -13.73
CA ILE A 144 -2.35 -1.55 -13.45
C ILE A 144 -2.45 -2.55 -14.59
N GLU A 145 -1.53 -3.48 -14.61
CA GLU A 145 -1.51 -4.57 -15.58
C GLU A 145 -2.75 -5.45 -15.47
N THR A 146 -3.39 -5.66 -16.62
CA THR A 146 -4.54 -6.54 -16.77
C THR A 146 -4.34 -7.51 -17.93
N ASP A 147 -4.50 -8.80 -17.66
CA ASP A 147 -4.44 -9.87 -18.66
C ASP A 147 -5.82 -10.41 -18.96
N VAL A 148 -6.20 -10.56 -20.23
CA VAL A 148 -7.41 -11.30 -20.60
C VAL A 148 -7.09 -12.77 -20.71
N TYR A 149 -7.78 -13.63 -19.97
CA TYR A 149 -7.53 -15.07 -20.07
C TYR A 149 -8.38 -15.74 -21.16
N ILE A 150 -9.46 -15.11 -21.64
CA ILE A 150 -10.24 -15.65 -22.77
C ILE A 150 -9.35 -15.78 -24.01
N THR A 151 -8.43 -14.84 -24.21
CA THR A 151 -7.59 -14.80 -25.42
C THR A 151 -6.61 -15.97 -25.47
N ASN A 152 -6.28 -16.59 -24.32
CA ASN A 152 -5.52 -17.84 -24.26
C ASN A 152 -6.28 -19.05 -24.83
N LYS A 153 -7.60 -18.97 -25.01
CA LYS A 153 -8.44 -20.00 -25.65
C LYS A 153 -8.85 -19.64 -27.08
N LEU A 154 -8.49 -18.45 -27.57
CA LEU A 154 -8.80 -18.00 -28.91
C LEU A 154 -7.68 -18.37 -29.89
N PRO A 155 -7.99 -18.68 -31.16
CA PRO A 155 -6.98 -18.81 -32.22
C PRO A 155 -6.09 -17.57 -32.33
N GLU A 156 -4.83 -17.76 -32.68
CA GLU A 156 -3.77 -16.74 -32.65
C GLU A 156 -4.13 -15.46 -33.43
N PHE A 157 -4.86 -15.57 -34.55
CA PHE A 157 -5.29 -14.42 -35.36
C PHE A 157 -6.35 -13.53 -34.68
N ILE A 158 -7.22 -14.12 -33.84
CA ILE A 158 -8.22 -13.37 -33.07
C ILE A 158 -7.54 -12.73 -31.86
N ARG A 159 -6.63 -13.49 -31.22
CA ARG A 159 -5.86 -13.03 -30.06
C ARG A 159 -5.04 -11.78 -30.39
N THR A 160 -4.30 -11.75 -31.50
CA THR A 160 -3.47 -10.60 -31.89
C THR A 160 -4.28 -9.34 -32.20
N THR A 161 -5.55 -9.50 -32.59
CA THR A 161 -6.47 -8.38 -32.87
C THR A 161 -7.14 -7.84 -31.61
N ILE A 162 -7.44 -8.72 -30.63
CA ILE A 162 -8.26 -8.38 -29.46
C ILE A 162 -7.42 -8.07 -28.20
N ASP A 163 -6.25 -8.71 -28.03
CA ASP A 163 -5.35 -8.49 -26.87
C ASP A 163 -5.05 -7.00 -26.61
N PRO A 164 -4.75 -6.15 -27.62
CA PRO A 164 -4.47 -4.73 -27.39
C PRO A 164 -5.66 -3.96 -26.80
N LEU A 165 -6.90 -4.29 -27.20
CA LEU A 165 -8.10 -3.58 -26.75
C LEU A 165 -8.43 -3.82 -25.28
N PHE A 166 -8.05 -4.98 -24.74
CA PHE A 166 -8.33 -5.32 -23.36
C PHE A 166 -7.13 -5.20 -22.41
N LYS A 167 -5.90 -5.26 -22.93
CA LYS A 167 -4.72 -4.78 -22.18
C LYS A 167 -4.82 -3.29 -21.82
N MET A 168 -5.71 -2.56 -22.50
CA MET A 168 -6.08 -1.17 -22.24
C MET A 168 -7.35 -1.01 -21.38
N ALA A 169 -7.78 -2.06 -20.67
CA ALA A 169 -8.78 -1.86 -19.63
C ALA A 169 -8.14 -1.11 -18.46
N ASP A 170 -8.24 0.21 -18.52
CA ASP A 170 -7.78 1.18 -17.53
C ASP A 170 -8.33 0.87 -16.12
N VAL A 171 -7.55 0.14 -15.31
CA VAL A 171 -7.89 -0.18 -13.92
C VAL A 171 -7.00 0.64 -12.98
N ALA A 172 -7.61 1.60 -12.28
CA ALA A 172 -6.97 2.29 -11.16
C ALA A 172 -7.12 1.48 -9.86
N LEU A 173 -6.07 1.42 -9.07
CA LEU A 173 -6.15 0.90 -7.70
C LEU A 173 -6.45 2.03 -6.73
N SER A 174 -7.20 1.68 -5.69
CA SER A 174 -7.38 2.47 -4.48
C SER A 174 -6.80 1.70 -3.31
N THR A 175 -6.03 2.42 -2.49
CA THR A 175 -5.51 1.97 -1.20
C THR A 175 -6.18 2.79 -0.13
N ILE A 176 -6.90 2.15 0.79
CA ILE A 176 -7.61 2.82 1.88
C ILE A 176 -7.16 2.28 3.23
N LEU A 177 -7.10 3.18 4.22
CA LEU A 177 -6.95 2.85 5.62
C LEU A 177 -8.28 3.10 6.33
N ILE A 178 -8.77 2.10 7.04
CA ILE A 178 -9.98 2.17 7.86
C ILE A 178 -9.67 1.71 9.28
N SER A 179 -10.47 2.17 10.25
CA SER A 179 -10.52 1.62 11.61
C SER A 179 -11.88 0.99 11.89
N ALA A 180 -11.89 -0.01 12.77
CA ALA A 180 -13.09 -0.80 13.05
C ALA A 180 -13.06 -1.44 14.45
N GLU A 181 -14.24 -1.74 14.99
CA GLU A 181 -14.35 -2.50 16.25
C GLU A 181 -13.96 -3.98 16.00
N GLU A 182 -13.26 -4.62 16.95
CA GLU A 182 -12.73 -6.00 16.83
C GLU A 182 -13.78 -7.01 16.35
N GLU A 183 -14.99 -6.91 16.89
CA GLU A 183 -16.12 -7.79 16.56
C GLU A 183 -16.57 -7.69 15.09
N THR A 184 -16.27 -6.58 14.42
CA THR A 184 -16.66 -6.35 13.02
C THR A 184 -15.64 -6.87 12.02
N ILE A 185 -14.38 -7.07 12.43
CA ILE A 185 -13.26 -7.49 11.57
C ILE A 185 -13.57 -8.76 10.77
N PRO A 186 -14.14 -9.84 11.37
CA PRO A 186 -14.46 -11.05 10.62
C PRO A 186 -15.42 -10.78 9.46
N LYS A 187 -16.42 -9.90 9.67
CA LYS A 187 -17.41 -9.56 8.64
C LYS A 187 -16.82 -8.65 7.57
N ILE A 188 -15.96 -7.71 7.95
CA ILE A 188 -15.21 -6.87 7.00
C ILE A 188 -14.39 -7.76 6.05
N LYS A 189 -13.68 -8.75 6.58
CA LYS A 189 -12.91 -9.70 5.76
C LYS A 189 -13.78 -10.53 4.82
N GLU A 190 -14.95 -10.95 5.27
CA GLU A 190 -15.92 -11.67 4.44
C GLU A 190 -16.37 -10.80 3.25
N ILE A 191 -16.77 -9.55 3.51
CA ILE A 191 -17.21 -8.59 2.48
C ILE A 191 -16.04 -8.26 1.53
N ALA A 192 -14.83 -8.10 2.04
CA ALA A 192 -13.64 -7.87 1.23
C ALA A 192 -13.35 -9.05 0.28
N LYS A 193 -13.47 -10.29 0.77
CA LYS A 193 -13.32 -11.50 -0.04
C LYS A 193 -14.36 -11.56 -1.18
N VAL A 194 -15.61 -11.23 -0.89
CA VAL A 194 -16.69 -11.16 -1.90
C VAL A 194 -16.39 -10.08 -2.94
N ASN A 195 -15.84 -8.94 -2.52
CA ASN A 195 -15.47 -7.83 -3.40
C ASN A 195 -14.08 -7.98 -4.03
N LYS A 196 -13.37 -9.08 -3.76
CA LYS A 196 -12.04 -9.42 -4.29
C LYS A 196 -10.99 -8.35 -4.00
N ILE A 197 -11.02 -7.82 -2.78
CA ILE A 197 -10.10 -6.81 -2.28
C ILE A 197 -9.06 -7.49 -1.39
N PHE A 198 -7.82 -7.05 -1.51
CA PHE A 198 -6.76 -7.46 -0.60
C PHE A 198 -6.88 -6.67 0.70
N VAL A 199 -6.84 -7.36 1.84
CA VAL A 199 -7.00 -6.74 3.15
C VAL A 199 -5.96 -7.29 4.11
N ILE A 200 -5.33 -6.39 4.86
CA ILE A 200 -4.40 -6.72 5.92
C ILE A 200 -4.75 -5.97 7.21
N GLU A 201 -4.71 -6.68 8.33
CA GLU A 201 -4.85 -6.07 9.66
C GLU A 201 -3.52 -5.43 10.03
N PHE A 202 -3.44 -4.11 9.88
CA PHE A 202 -2.21 -3.36 10.06
C PHE A 202 -1.66 -3.53 11.49
N ASN A 203 -2.53 -3.56 12.50
CA ASN A 203 -2.14 -3.75 13.90
C ASN A 203 -1.49 -5.11 14.18
N LYS A 204 -1.72 -6.14 13.35
CA LYS A 204 -1.05 -7.44 13.53
C LYS A 204 0.42 -7.37 13.15
N ILE A 205 0.73 -6.62 12.08
CA ILE A 205 2.10 -6.39 11.63
C ILE A 205 2.91 -5.62 12.68
N LEU A 206 2.28 -4.65 13.35
CA LEU A 206 2.92 -3.87 14.42
C LEU A 206 3.27 -4.69 15.66
N LYS A 207 2.60 -5.83 15.88
CA LYS A 207 2.80 -6.69 17.07
C LYS A 207 3.84 -7.80 16.84
N GLU A 208 4.32 -7.97 15.60
CA GLU A 208 5.29 -8.99 15.23
C GLU A 208 6.75 -8.51 15.33
N GLU A 209 6.99 -7.26 15.76
CA GLU A 209 8.32 -6.71 16.14
C GLU A 209 8.51 -6.69 17.67
#